data_AF-A0A2E9EXV4-F1
#
_entry.id   AF-A0A2E9EXV4-F1
#
_cell.length_a   1.000
_cell.length_b   1.000
_cell.length_c   1.000
_cell.angle_alpha   90.00
_cell.angle_beta   90.00
_cell.angle_gamma   90.00
#
_symmetry.space_group_name_H-M   'P 1'
#
loop_
_entity.id
_entity.type
_entity.pdbx_description
1 polymer ?
#
loop_
_entity_poly.entity_id
_entity_poly.type
_entity_poly.pdbx_seq_one_letter_code
_entity_poly.pdbx_strand_id
1 'polypeptide(L)'
;MILKKYLPLYLSLAVSIAVSKAQIPEPYLYYDFEDASGSTIAVDSSGNDRNGSVNGDIQFGEEGAPNGSTPESGAAFSLGGSGYLTVEGSNAPTDFGNRDQGNAVNYTISCWIKPDQSSFSGDAFIFGQGSQGIHHGFRGGNTFHAHWGNDFSGSAPLNPDEWAHITFTYNAENSRGAIFINGEFDSEKTDQQGPNGGGAILVGARNGGQQNYKGLIDEVAMWQVELDEDQIKALADGVSPTGRNDEDDDEDGLPDYYEEKLVDNLDDLNGNGAGPGPGAGTGDFDGDGLTDLDEYEETKTD
;
A
#
# COMPACT_ATOMS: atom_id res chain seq x y z
N MET A 1 -41.31 61.50 -18.16
CA MET A 1 -40.61 60.41 -18.88
C MET A 1 -39.74 59.70 -17.87
N ILE A 2 -40.16 58.51 -17.41
CA ILE A 2 -39.52 57.78 -16.30
C ILE A 2 -38.41 56.89 -16.87
N LEU A 3 -37.15 57.11 -16.48
CA LEU A 3 -36.03 56.24 -16.83
C LEU A 3 -35.93 55.11 -15.79
N LYS A 4 -36.23 53.87 -16.17
CA LYS A 4 -35.87 52.67 -15.40
C LYS A 4 -34.43 52.29 -15.76
N LYS A 5 -33.51 52.35 -14.79
CA LYS A 5 -32.18 51.75 -14.90
C LYS A 5 -32.31 50.24 -14.75
N TYR A 6 -31.90 49.48 -15.76
CA TYR A 6 -31.71 48.04 -15.68
C TYR A 6 -30.28 47.76 -15.21
N LEU A 7 -30.15 46.99 -14.13
CA LEU A 7 -28.88 46.46 -13.64
C LEU A 7 -28.74 45.02 -14.19
N PRO A 8 -27.67 44.66 -14.90
CA PRO A 8 -27.47 43.29 -15.35
C PRO A 8 -27.04 42.43 -14.15
N LEU A 9 -27.81 41.38 -13.87
CA LEU A 9 -27.46 40.35 -12.91
C LEU A 9 -26.52 39.36 -13.61
N TYR A 10 -25.26 39.34 -13.24
CA TYR A 10 -24.31 38.32 -13.69
C TYR A 10 -24.49 37.08 -12.82
N LEU A 11 -25.04 36.01 -13.40
CA LEU A 11 -25.09 34.69 -12.77
C LEU A 11 -23.74 34.01 -13.00
N SER A 12 -22.91 33.98 -11.97
CA SER A 12 -21.68 33.18 -11.93
C SER A 12 -22.07 31.72 -11.72
N LEU A 13 -22.05 30.92 -12.78
CA LEU A 13 -22.19 29.47 -12.68
C LEU A 13 -20.82 28.91 -12.26
N ALA A 14 -20.65 28.66 -10.96
CA ALA A 14 -19.54 27.85 -10.49
C ALA A 14 -19.82 26.40 -10.92
N VAL A 15 -19.08 25.91 -11.91
CA VAL A 15 -19.03 24.48 -12.22
C VAL A 15 -18.04 23.88 -11.23
N SER A 16 -18.55 23.27 -10.17
CA SER A 16 -17.79 22.36 -9.34
C SER A 16 -17.50 21.11 -10.17
N ILE A 17 -16.28 21.00 -10.69
CA ILE A 17 -15.77 19.75 -11.22
C ILE A 17 -15.51 18.89 -9.97
N ALA A 18 -16.40 17.96 -9.68
CA ALA A 18 -16.07 16.86 -8.77
C ALA A 18 -14.98 16.05 -9.48
N VAL A 19 -13.74 16.15 -8.98
CA VAL A 19 -12.69 15.20 -9.34
C VAL A 19 -13.13 13.90 -8.69
N SER A 20 -13.55 12.91 -9.47
CA SER A 20 -13.68 11.55 -8.95
C SER A 20 -12.29 11.12 -8.51
N LYS A 21 -12.05 10.99 -7.20
CA LYS A 21 -10.80 10.39 -6.71
C LYS A 21 -10.66 9.02 -7.34
N ALA A 22 -9.44 8.65 -7.73
CA ALA A 22 -9.18 7.35 -8.33
C ALA A 22 -9.46 6.28 -7.26
N GLN A 23 -10.53 5.51 -7.44
CA GLN A 23 -10.84 4.39 -6.56
C GLN A 23 -9.69 3.38 -6.66
N ILE A 24 -8.98 3.14 -5.55
CA ILE A 24 -7.98 2.08 -5.48
C ILE A 24 -8.72 0.73 -5.50
N PRO A 25 -8.41 -0.20 -6.41
CA PRO A 25 -9.00 -1.53 -6.41
C PRO A 25 -8.61 -2.29 -5.14
N GLU A 26 -9.44 -3.25 -4.73
CA GLU A 26 -9.12 -4.13 -3.60
C GLU A 26 -7.74 -4.79 -3.79
N PRO A 27 -6.82 -4.65 -2.81
CA PRO A 27 -5.51 -5.28 -2.89
C PRO A 27 -5.62 -6.79 -2.71
N TYR A 28 -4.68 -7.52 -3.32
CA TYR A 28 -4.45 -8.94 -3.07
C TYR A 28 -3.98 -9.20 -1.64
N LEU A 29 -3.13 -8.31 -1.12
CA LEU A 29 -2.70 -8.24 0.28
C LEU A 29 -2.29 -6.80 0.62
N TYR A 30 -2.34 -6.48 1.90
CA TYR A 30 -1.84 -5.22 2.45
C TYR A 30 -1.25 -5.44 3.85
N TYR A 31 0.02 -5.09 4.06
CA TYR A 31 0.67 -5.04 5.35
C TYR A 31 0.95 -3.58 5.71
N ASP A 32 0.24 -3.07 6.71
CA ASP A 32 0.45 -1.74 7.29
C ASP A 32 1.64 -1.69 8.27
N PHE A 33 2.13 -2.85 8.72
CA PHE A 33 3.23 -2.98 9.67
C PHE A 33 2.99 -2.37 11.06
N GLU A 34 1.73 -2.19 11.43
CA GLU A 34 1.33 -1.74 12.77
C GLU A 34 1.35 -2.87 13.82
N ASP A 35 1.88 -4.05 13.45
CA ASP A 35 2.04 -5.19 14.32
C ASP A 35 2.94 -4.87 15.55
N ALA A 36 2.57 -5.40 16.71
CA ALA A 36 3.35 -5.20 17.93
C ALA A 36 4.83 -5.67 17.81
N SER A 37 5.75 -4.92 18.43
CA SER A 37 7.16 -5.32 18.52
C SER A 37 7.34 -6.76 19.04
N GLY A 38 8.05 -7.58 18.27
CA GLY A 38 8.28 -9.00 18.59
C GLY A 38 7.28 -9.96 17.96
N SER A 39 6.30 -9.45 17.21
CA SER A 39 5.42 -10.25 16.36
C SER A 39 6.22 -11.12 15.38
N THR A 40 5.70 -12.32 15.14
CA THR A 40 6.29 -13.30 14.19
C THR A 40 5.50 -13.40 12.89
N ILE A 41 4.48 -12.56 12.75
CA ILE A 41 3.55 -12.50 11.64
C ILE A 41 3.36 -11.02 11.34
N ALA A 42 3.34 -10.65 10.06
CA ALA A 42 2.75 -9.40 9.59
C ALA A 42 1.29 -9.67 9.23
N VAL A 43 0.34 -8.98 9.87
CA VAL A 43 -1.09 -9.17 9.62
C VAL A 43 -1.50 -8.56 8.29
N ASP A 44 -2.36 -9.27 7.54
CA ASP A 44 -2.93 -8.77 6.29
C ASP A 44 -4.17 -7.88 6.55
N SER A 45 -3.95 -6.57 6.53
CA SER A 45 -4.96 -5.53 6.73
C SER A 45 -5.91 -5.33 5.55
N SER A 46 -5.69 -6.05 4.43
CA SER A 46 -6.66 -6.10 3.32
C SER A 46 -7.91 -6.91 3.65
N GLY A 47 -7.86 -7.80 4.66
CA GLY A 47 -8.95 -8.72 4.98
C GLY A 47 -8.99 -9.99 4.11
N ASN A 48 -7.92 -10.30 3.37
CA ASN A 48 -7.81 -11.51 2.55
C ASN A 48 -7.12 -12.69 3.24
N ASP A 49 -6.81 -12.57 4.54
CA ASP A 49 -6.14 -13.57 5.38
C ASP A 49 -4.78 -14.04 4.82
N ARG A 50 -4.04 -13.16 4.12
CA ARG A 50 -2.72 -13.47 3.53
C ARG A 50 -1.57 -12.97 4.39
N ASN A 51 -1.52 -13.41 5.64
CA ASN A 51 -0.50 -13.00 6.58
C ASN A 51 0.93 -13.32 6.10
N GLY A 52 1.91 -12.53 6.53
CA GLY A 52 3.32 -12.74 6.23
C GLY A 52 4.06 -13.41 7.39
N SER A 53 4.57 -14.65 7.22
CA SER A 53 5.39 -15.26 8.27
C SER A 53 6.80 -14.65 8.29
N VAL A 54 7.24 -14.22 9.47
CA VAL A 54 8.60 -13.67 9.69
C VAL A 54 9.65 -14.77 9.60
N ASN A 55 10.69 -14.53 8.80
CA ASN A 55 11.88 -15.38 8.69
C ASN A 55 13.13 -14.56 9.00
N GLY A 56 13.71 -14.79 10.18
CA GLY A 56 14.95 -14.15 10.60
C GLY A 56 14.75 -12.75 11.19
N ASP A 57 15.64 -11.81 10.87
CA ASP A 57 15.74 -10.52 11.55
C ASP A 57 14.79 -9.47 10.96
N ILE A 58 13.53 -9.49 11.41
CA ILE A 58 12.54 -8.43 11.24
C ILE A 58 12.13 -7.91 12.61
N GLN A 59 12.01 -6.60 12.76
CA GLN A 59 11.55 -5.94 13.97
C GLN A 59 10.45 -4.93 13.62
N PHE A 60 9.24 -5.16 14.13
CA PHE A 60 8.10 -4.23 14.06
C PHE A 60 8.16 -3.19 15.18
N GLY A 61 7.32 -2.15 15.07
CA GLY A 61 7.29 -1.03 16.02
C GLY A 61 8.45 -0.05 15.82
N GLU A 62 9.04 -0.03 14.63
CA GLU A 62 10.02 0.98 14.23
C GLU A 62 9.30 2.21 13.67
N GLU A 63 10.05 3.28 13.37
CA GLU A 63 9.48 4.49 12.72
C GLU A 63 8.71 4.10 11.45
N GLY A 64 7.45 4.54 11.32
CA GLY A 64 6.62 4.41 10.12
C GLY A 64 6.92 5.47 9.06
N ALA A 65 6.37 5.28 7.87
CA ALA A 65 6.47 6.23 6.77
C ALA A 65 5.59 7.45 7.07
N PRO A 66 6.15 8.66 7.19
CA PRO A 66 5.40 9.83 7.68
C PRO A 66 4.29 10.31 6.73
N ASN A 67 4.30 9.86 5.47
CA ASN A 67 3.25 10.12 4.49
C ASN A 67 2.54 8.82 4.06
N GLY A 68 2.73 7.72 4.78
CA GLY A 68 1.92 6.51 4.65
C GLY A 68 0.51 6.74 5.20
N SER A 69 -0.40 5.82 4.91
CA SER A 69 -1.74 5.81 5.48
C SER A 69 -1.75 5.42 6.97
N THR A 70 -0.76 4.67 7.43
CA THR A 70 -0.51 4.27 8.82
C THR A 70 0.92 4.71 9.19
N PRO A 71 1.10 5.99 9.59
CA PRO A 71 2.44 6.54 9.78
C PRO A 71 3.05 6.21 11.16
N GLU A 72 2.33 5.48 12.01
CA GLU A 72 2.70 5.31 13.42
C GLU A 72 3.88 4.36 13.56
N SER A 73 3.86 3.24 12.85
CA SER A 73 4.96 2.30 12.87
C SER A 73 5.22 1.61 11.54
N GLY A 74 6.45 1.12 11.41
CA GLY A 74 6.88 0.27 10.30
C GLY A 74 7.75 -0.87 10.81
N ALA A 75 8.40 -1.56 9.88
CA ALA A 75 9.27 -2.68 10.21
C ALA A 75 10.70 -2.52 9.70
N ALA A 76 11.68 -2.76 10.58
CA ALA A 76 13.07 -2.91 10.20
C ALA A 76 13.35 -4.30 9.64
N PHE A 77 13.88 -4.36 8.42
CA PHE A 77 14.33 -5.58 7.77
C PHE A 77 15.85 -5.67 7.77
N SER A 78 16.39 -6.80 8.22
CA SER A 78 17.81 -7.18 8.07
C SER A 78 18.84 -6.20 8.66
N LEU A 79 18.48 -5.40 9.67
CA LEU A 79 19.41 -4.50 10.38
C LEU A 79 20.29 -5.21 11.44
N GLY A 80 19.96 -6.46 11.78
CA GLY A 80 20.73 -7.33 12.69
C GLY A 80 21.30 -8.60 12.03
N GLY A 81 20.94 -8.86 10.77
CA GLY A 81 21.30 -10.07 10.04
C GLY A 81 20.45 -10.24 8.78
N SER A 82 19.72 -11.34 8.63
CA SER A 82 18.91 -11.61 7.43
C SER A 82 17.46 -11.83 7.81
N GLY A 83 16.57 -10.99 7.27
CA GLY A 83 15.13 -10.99 7.55
C GLY A 83 14.32 -10.90 6.26
N TYR A 84 13.20 -11.62 6.19
CA TYR A 84 12.19 -11.49 5.13
C TYR A 84 10.85 -12.09 5.56
N LEU A 85 9.76 -11.65 4.95
CA LEU A 85 8.44 -12.28 5.08
C LEU A 85 8.24 -13.31 3.98
N THR A 86 7.57 -14.41 4.31
CA THR A 86 6.93 -15.29 3.33
C THR A 86 5.43 -15.03 3.36
N VAL A 87 4.84 -14.64 2.24
CA VAL A 87 3.38 -14.42 2.16
C VAL A 87 2.67 -15.77 2.16
N GLU A 88 1.93 -16.06 3.23
CA GLU A 88 1.23 -17.33 3.38
C GLU A 88 0.14 -17.50 2.32
N GLY A 89 -0.02 -18.72 1.81
CA GLY A 89 -1.03 -19.03 0.78
C GLY A 89 -0.76 -18.43 -0.61
N SER A 90 0.32 -17.68 -0.80
CA SER A 90 0.69 -17.11 -2.11
C SER A 90 1.41 -18.11 -3.01
N ASN A 91 1.25 -17.95 -4.32
CA ASN A 91 1.97 -18.69 -5.33
C ASN A 91 2.13 -17.85 -6.61
N ALA A 92 3.36 -17.36 -6.85
CA ALA A 92 3.65 -16.42 -7.94
C ALA A 92 3.09 -16.87 -9.32
N PRO A 93 3.18 -18.14 -9.76
CA PRO A 93 2.65 -18.56 -11.06
C PRO A 93 1.14 -18.45 -11.24
N THR A 94 0.37 -18.57 -10.16
CA THR A 94 -1.09 -18.41 -10.19
C THR A 94 -1.49 -16.97 -9.94
N ASP A 95 -0.76 -16.28 -9.08
CA ASP A 95 -1.20 -15.01 -8.53
C ASP A 95 -0.61 -13.80 -9.29
N PHE A 96 0.64 -13.94 -9.74
CA PHE A 96 1.43 -12.87 -10.40
C PHE A 96 2.02 -13.31 -11.75
N GLY A 97 1.65 -14.50 -12.23
CA GLY A 97 1.90 -14.98 -13.58
C GLY A 97 3.14 -15.87 -13.73
N ASN A 98 3.18 -16.58 -14.85
CA ASN A 98 4.32 -17.36 -15.29
C ASN A 98 4.32 -17.49 -16.82
N ARG A 99 5.23 -16.77 -17.47
CA ARG A 99 5.39 -16.78 -18.93
C ARG A 99 5.69 -18.16 -19.51
N ASP A 100 6.45 -18.99 -18.79
CA ASP A 100 6.87 -20.32 -19.24
C ASP A 100 5.70 -21.34 -19.16
N GLN A 101 4.65 -21.02 -18.39
CA GLN A 101 3.41 -21.81 -18.28
C GLN A 101 2.23 -21.20 -19.07
N GLY A 102 2.43 -20.06 -19.73
CA GLY A 102 1.38 -19.36 -20.45
C GLY A 102 0.39 -18.60 -19.56
N ASN A 103 0.72 -18.40 -18.28
CA ASN A 103 -0.09 -17.61 -17.34
C ASN A 103 0.35 -16.14 -17.42
N ALA A 104 -0.44 -15.33 -18.12
CA ALA A 104 -0.22 -13.89 -18.24
C ALA A 104 -1.20 -13.16 -17.31
N VAL A 105 -0.68 -12.39 -16.36
CA VAL A 105 -1.48 -11.56 -15.46
C VAL A 105 -0.81 -10.19 -15.30
N ASN A 106 -1.62 -9.19 -15.02
CA ASN A 106 -1.14 -7.86 -14.67
C ASN A 106 -0.87 -7.83 -13.15
N TYR A 107 0.04 -6.97 -12.72
CA TYR A 107 0.21 -6.72 -11.29
C TYR A 107 0.72 -5.31 -11.00
N THR A 108 0.50 -4.90 -9.75
CA THR A 108 1.15 -3.77 -9.11
C THR A 108 1.66 -4.22 -7.76
N ILE A 109 2.87 -3.81 -7.39
CA ILE A 109 3.43 -4.03 -6.05
C ILE A 109 4.02 -2.70 -5.58
N SER A 110 3.64 -2.25 -4.38
CA SER A 110 4.13 -1.01 -3.78
C SER A 110 4.53 -1.17 -2.32
N CYS A 111 5.34 -0.23 -1.85
CA CYS A 111 5.64 -0.04 -0.43
C CYS A 111 6.30 1.33 -0.21
N TRP A 112 6.32 1.76 1.04
CA TRP A 112 7.27 2.76 1.52
C TRP A 112 8.56 2.07 1.98
N ILE A 113 9.71 2.68 1.68
CA ILE A 113 11.03 2.19 2.09
C ILE A 113 11.89 3.32 2.63
N LYS A 114 12.69 3.02 3.65
CA LYS A 114 13.80 3.86 4.15
C LYS A 114 15.09 3.02 4.11
N PRO A 115 15.83 3.01 2.97
CA PRO A 115 16.92 2.08 2.78
C PRO A 115 18.13 2.42 3.64
N ASP A 116 18.75 1.40 4.26
CA ASP A 116 20.08 1.55 4.87
C ASP A 116 21.13 1.73 3.76
N GLN A 117 22.21 2.47 4.06
CA GLN A 117 23.32 2.69 3.12
C GLN A 117 23.87 1.40 2.50
N SER A 118 23.86 0.28 3.24
CA SER A 118 24.38 -0.99 2.75
C SER A 118 23.50 -1.64 1.67
N SER A 119 22.21 -1.28 1.55
CA SER A 119 21.34 -1.72 0.45
C SER A 119 21.82 -1.24 -0.92
N PHE A 120 22.61 -0.17 -1.00
CA PHE A 120 23.14 0.38 -2.25
C PHE A 120 24.47 -0.26 -2.71
N SER A 121 25.09 -1.11 -1.89
CA SER A 121 26.43 -1.64 -2.14
C SER A 121 26.47 -2.93 -2.99
N GLY A 122 25.32 -3.55 -3.24
CA GLY A 122 25.18 -4.81 -3.96
C GLY A 122 23.77 -5.05 -4.46
N ASP A 123 23.36 -6.31 -4.48
CA ASP A 123 21.97 -6.70 -4.68
C ASP A 123 21.24 -6.70 -3.33
N ALA A 124 20.09 -6.03 -3.25
CA ALA A 124 19.24 -5.97 -2.07
C ALA A 124 17.77 -5.88 -2.50
N PHE A 125 17.02 -6.98 -2.39
CA PHE A 125 15.69 -7.10 -2.98
C PHE A 125 14.56 -6.90 -1.96
N ILE A 126 13.59 -6.07 -2.34
CA ILE A 126 12.41 -5.70 -1.56
C ILE A 126 11.28 -6.71 -1.82
N PHE A 127 11.11 -7.14 -3.07
CA PHE A 127 10.11 -8.14 -3.43
C PHE A 127 10.76 -9.28 -4.18
N GLY A 128 10.32 -10.49 -3.89
CA GLY A 128 10.77 -11.67 -4.60
C GLY A 128 9.77 -12.80 -4.58
N GLN A 129 10.20 -13.96 -5.06
CA GLN A 129 9.45 -15.20 -4.95
C GLN A 129 10.39 -16.39 -4.69
N GLY A 130 9.85 -17.53 -4.27
CA GLY A 130 10.62 -18.68 -3.80
C GLY A 130 11.61 -19.28 -4.82
N SER A 131 11.36 -19.15 -6.12
CA SER A 131 12.18 -19.70 -7.20
C SER A 131 12.10 -18.83 -8.46
N GLN A 132 13.24 -18.27 -8.89
CA GLN A 132 13.36 -17.39 -10.06
C GLN A 132 12.28 -16.27 -10.08
N GLY A 133 11.83 -15.83 -11.25
CA GLY A 133 10.74 -14.86 -11.41
C GLY A 133 11.01 -13.48 -10.85
N ILE A 134 10.10 -12.97 -10.02
CA ILE A 134 10.13 -11.62 -9.47
C ILE A 134 11.33 -11.46 -8.53
N HIS A 135 12.09 -10.35 -8.71
CA HIS A 135 13.10 -9.87 -7.75
C HIS A 135 13.30 -8.34 -7.86
N HIS A 136 12.32 -7.57 -7.39
CA HIS A 136 12.36 -6.10 -7.43
C HIS A 136 13.16 -5.52 -6.26
N GLY A 137 13.97 -4.49 -6.51
CA GLY A 137 14.78 -3.85 -5.48
C GLY A 137 16.06 -3.25 -6.03
N PHE A 138 17.13 -3.23 -5.24
CA PHE A 138 18.39 -2.61 -5.62
C PHE A 138 19.37 -3.56 -6.27
N ARG A 139 20.10 -3.05 -7.26
CA ARG A 139 21.33 -3.65 -7.78
C ARG A 139 22.34 -2.57 -8.09
N GLY A 140 23.45 -2.57 -7.35
CA GLY A 140 24.53 -1.59 -7.53
C GLY A 140 24.06 -0.15 -7.32
N GLY A 141 23.09 0.04 -6.42
CA GLY A 141 22.53 1.34 -6.05
C GLY A 141 21.38 1.85 -6.92
N ASN A 142 21.07 1.20 -8.05
CA ASN A 142 19.89 1.55 -8.85
C ASN A 142 18.71 0.66 -8.46
N THR A 143 17.50 1.20 -8.56
CA THR A 143 16.25 0.46 -8.49
C THR A 143 16.08 -0.42 -9.75
N PHE A 144 15.63 -1.65 -9.58
CA PHE A 144 15.41 -2.62 -10.65
C PHE A 144 14.01 -3.22 -10.57
N HIS A 145 13.33 -3.20 -11.72
CA HIS A 145 12.19 -4.05 -12.00
C HIS A 145 12.71 -5.33 -12.67
N ALA A 146 12.39 -6.50 -12.14
CA ALA A 146 13.08 -7.71 -12.55
C ALA A 146 12.22 -8.97 -12.61
N HIS A 147 12.35 -9.68 -13.73
CA HIS A 147 11.76 -11.00 -14.00
C HIS A 147 12.86 -11.95 -14.51
N TRP A 148 13.51 -12.70 -13.62
CA TRP A 148 14.66 -13.60 -13.86
C TRP A 148 15.11 -13.74 -15.32
N GLY A 149 16.21 -13.04 -15.62
CA GLY A 149 16.79 -12.97 -16.96
C GLY A 149 16.20 -11.86 -17.84
N ASN A 150 15.27 -11.06 -17.33
CA ASN A 150 14.65 -9.95 -18.01
C ASN A 150 14.41 -8.77 -17.04
N ASP A 151 15.49 -8.06 -16.76
CA ASP A 151 15.56 -7.00 -15.76
C ASP A 151 15.80 -5.64 -16.47
N PHE A 152 15.30 -4.55 -15.89
CA PHE A 152 15.68 -3.19 -16.30
C PHE A 152 15.74 -2.28 -15.07
N SER A 153 16.51 -1.19 -15.18
CA SER A 153 16.73 -0.26 -14.07
C SER A 153 15.90 1.01 -14.20
N GLY A 154 15.56 1.56 -13.03
CA GLY A 154 15.18 2.95 -12.85
C GLY A 154 16.36 3.91 -12.99
N SER A 155 16.07 5.19 -12.91
CA SER A 155 17.05 6.29 -12.98
C SER A 155 16.92 7.31 -11.86
N ALA A 156 15.75 7.35 -11.21
CA ALA A 156 15.48 8.21 -10.08
C ALA A 156 16.41 7.83 -8.91
N PRO A 157 17.15 8.80 -8.35
CA PRO A 157 18.02 8.52 -7.21
C PRO A 157 17.18 8.29 -5.96
N LEU A 158 17.57 7.30 -5.17
CA LEU A 158 17.14 7.12 -3.80
C LEU A 158 18.34 7.35 -2.88
N ASN A 159 18.08 7.98 -1.73
CA ASN A 159 19.09 8.25 -0.73
C ASN A 159 18.95 7.25 0.44
N PRO A 160 20.07 6.90 1.09
CA PRO A 160 20.00 6.17 2.34
C PRO A 160 19.32 7.01 3.43
N ASP A 161 18.62 6.32 4.33
CA ASP A 161 17.96 6.90 5.51
C ASP A 161 16.87 7.95 5.18
N GLU A 162 16.37 7.95 3.95
CA GLU A 162 15.25 8.79 3.50
C GLU A 162 14.07 7.91 3.05
N TRP A 163 12.86 8.25 3.49
CA TRP A 163 11.63 7.59 3.05
C TRP A 163 11.34 7.87 1.59
N ALA A 164 10.95 6.83 0.85
CA ALA A 164 10.42 6.93 -0.49
C ALA A 164 9.32 5.90 -0.72
N HIS A 165 8.27 6.30 -1.43
CA HIS A 165 7.27 5.35 -1.95
C HIS A 165 7.79 4.77 -3.26
N ILE A 166 7.76 3.45 -3.40
CA ILE A 166 8.20 2.75 -4.60
C ILE A 166 7.08 1.87 -5.13
N THR A 167 6.90 1.85 -6.46
CA THR A 167 5.89 1.01 -7.11
C THR A 167 6.46 0.36 -8.36
N PHE A 168 6.17 -0.92 -8.53
CA PHE A 168 6.48 -1.71 -9.72
C PHE A 168 5.17 -2.18 -10.35
N THR A 169 4.99 -1.93 -11.65
CA THR A 169 3.84 -2.46 -12.40
C THR A 169 4.29 -3.40 -13.51
N TYR A 170 3.45 -4.37 -13.81
CA TYR A 170 3.55 -5.18 -15.01
C TYR A 170 2.18 -5.35 -15.67
N ASN A 171 2.13 -5.09 -16.97
CA ASN A 171 0.98 -5.32 -17.82
C ASN A 171 1.33 -6.35 -18.90
N ALA A 172 0.68 -7.50 -18.83
CA ALA A 172 0.93 -8.62 -19.72
C ALA A 172 0.27 -8.45 -21.10
N GLU A 173 -0.77 -7.60 -21.21
CA GLU A 173 -1.47 -7.36 -22.48
C GLU A 173 -0.59 -6.60 -23.48
N ASN A 174 0.18 -5.63 -23.00
CA ASN A 174 1.08 -4.80 -23.81
C ASN A 174 2.57 -5.06 -23.54
N SER A 175 2.91 -6.03 -22.67
CA SER A 175 4.29 -6.36 -22.28
C SER A 175 5.05 -5.17 -21.69
N ARG A 176 4.38 -4.37 -20.86
CA ARG A 176 4.98 -3.20 -20.22
C ARG A 176 5.31 -3.50 -18.76
N GLY A 177 6.55 -3.24 -18.36
CA GLY A 177 6.92 -3.10 -16.94
C GLY A 177 7.29 -1.65 -16.66
N ALA A 178 6.92 -1.12 -15.51
CA ALA A 178 7.27 0.25 -15.12
C ALA A 178 7.69 0.36 -13.64
N ILE A 179 8.46 1.40 -13.35
CA ILE A 179 8.94 1.79 -12.02
C ILE A 179 8.45 3.22 -11.77
N PHE A 180 7.90 3.43 -10.57
CA PHE A 180 7.50 4.74 -10.06
C PHE A 180 8.18 4.99 -8.71
N ILE A 181 8.58 6.23 -8.47
CA ILE A 181 9.21 6.68 -7.23
C ILE A 181 8.48 7.93 -6.75
N ASN A 182 8.03 7.92 -5.50
CA ASN A 182 7.23 8.98 -4.88
C ASN A 182 5.99 9.36 -5.70
N GLY A 183 5.35 8.35 -6.30
CA GLY A 183 4.15 8.52 -7.12
C GLY A 183 4.41 9.00 -8.55
N GLU A 184 5.65 9.32 -8.89
CA GLU A 184 6.03 9.83 -10.21
C GLU A 184 6.66 8.73 -11.07
N PHE A 185 6.41 8.77 -12.37
CA PHE A 185 7.02 7.85 -13.35
C PHE A 185 8.54 8.01 -13.37
N ASP A 186 9.27 6.89 -13.22
CA ASP A 186 10.74 6.87 -13.36
C ASP A 186 11.17 6.23 -14.69
N SER A 187 10.81 4.96 -14.92
CA SER A 187 11.22 4.24 -16.12
C SER A 187 10.27 3.12 -16.52
N GLU A 188 10.38 2.68 -17.77
CA GLU A 188 9.64 1.55 -18.29
C GLU A 188 10.45 0.70 -19.26
N LYS A 189 9.92 -0.49 -19.52
CA LYS A 189 10.31 -1.36 -20.61
C LYS A 189 9.06 -1.88 -21.31
N THR A 190 8.95 -1.65 -22.61
CA THR A 190 7.76 -1.96 -23.45
C THR A 190 7.83 -3.29 -24.20
N ASP A 191 8.86 -4.09 -23.91
CA ASP A 191 9.03 -5.49 -24.33
C ASP A 191 9.33 -6.39 -23.12
N GLN A 192 8.78 -6.03 -21.96
CA GLN A 192 8.92 -6.78 -20.72
C GLN A 192 8.16 -8.11 -20.81
N GLN A 193 8.90 -9.20 -20.74
CA GLN A 193 8.32 -10.54 -20.55
C GLN A 193 7.88 -10.70 -19.10
N GLY A 194 6.77 -11.42 -18.88
CA GLY A 194 6.24 -11.71 -17.54
C GLY A 194 7.19 -12.51 -16.66
N PRO A 195 6.89 -12.66 -15.37
CA PRO A 195 7.71 -13.45 -14.47
C PRO A 195 7.73 -14.92 -14.90
N ASN A 196 8.71 -15.66 -14.42
CA ASN A 196 8.79 -17.11 -14.59
C ASN A 196 9.10 -17.79 -13.25
N GLY A 197 9.43 -19.08 -13.24
CA GLY A 197 9.72 -19.80 -11.98
C GLY A 197 8.48 -20.05 -11.13
N GLY A 198 8.58 -19.93 -9.81
CA GLY A 198 7.41 -19.98 -8.94
C GLY A 198 7.72 -19.96 -7.44
N GLY A 199 6.78 -20.46 -6.64
CA GLY A 199 6.86 -20.44 -5.18
C GLY A 199 6.15 -19.25 -4.56
N ALA A 200 6.16 -19.21 -3.23
CA ALA A 200 5.54 -18.13 -2.45
C ALA A 200 6.21 -16.79 -2.75
N ILE A 201 5.44 -15.71 -2.60
CA ILE A 201 5.93 -14.34 -2.62
C ILE A 201 6.73 -14.07 -1.35
N LEU A 202 7.80 -13.30 -1.51
CA LEU A 202 8.70 -12.89 -0.45
C LEU A 202 8.74 -11.35 -0.39
N VAL A 203 8.77 -10.81 0.82
CA VAL A 203 9.03 -9.38 1.08
C VAL A 203 10.34 -9.27 1.85
N GLY A 204 11.26 -8.43 1.40
CA GLY A 204 12.59 -8.24 1.96
C GLY A 204 13.66 -9.22 1.47
N ALA A 205 13.37 -10.07 0.48
CA ALA A 205 14.37 -10.97 -0.11
C ALA A 205 14.00 -11.44 -1.53
N ARG A 206 14.98 -12.05 -2.22
CA ARG A 206 14.73 -12.88 -3.41
C ARG A 206 14.74 -14.38 -3.09
N ASN A 207 14.57 -15.19 -4.12
CA ASN A 207 14.55 -16.65 -4.08
C ASN A 207 15.57 -17.27 -3.10
N GLY A 208 15.07 -18.15 -2.22
CA GLY A 208 15.85 -18.79 -1.16
C GLY A 208 16.18 -17.89 0.04
N GLY A 209 15.52 -16.75 0.19
CA GLY A 209 15.76 -15.82 1.31
C GLY A 209 17.11 -15.11 1.23
N GLN A 210 17.61 -14.86 0.01
CA GLN A 210 18.94 -14.30 -0.23
C GLN A 210 18.88 -12.83 -0.64
N GLN A 211 20.02 -12.14 -0.53
CA GLN A 211 20.21 -10.76 -0.99
C GLN A 211 19.12 -9.84 -0.42
N ASN A 212 18.94 -9.93 0.90
CA ASN A 212 17.88 -9.25 1.62
C ASN A 212 18.00 -7.74 1.49
N TYR A 213 16.85 -7.09 1.37
CA TYR A 213 16.75 -5.65 1.62
C TYR A 213 17.11 -5.33 3.07
N LYS A 214 17.76 -4.18 3.27
CA LYS A 214 18.15 -3.65 4.57
C LYS A 214 17.64 -2.22 4.72
N GLY A 215 16.90 -1.96 5.77
CA GLY A 215 16.26 -0.66 6.03
C GLY A 215 14.88 -0.85 6.63
N LEU A 216 14.12 0.24 6.71
CA LEU A 216 12.71 0.17 7.10
C LEU A 216 11.85 -0.06 5.86
N ILE A 217 10.76 -0.79 6.05
CA ILE A 217 9.68 -1.00 5.10
C ILE A 217 8.38 -0.67 5.82
N ASP A 218 7.46 -0.08 5.08
CA ASP A 218 6.11 0.19 5.53
C ASP A 218 5.12 0.04 4.35
N GLU A 219 3.83 -0.11 4.62
CA GLU A 219 2.73 -0.02 3.64
C GLU A 219 2.87 -0.96 2.44
N VAL A 220 3.23 -2.23 2.67
CA VAL A 220 3.41 -3.19 1.57
C VAL A 220 2.06 -3.60 1.02
N ALA A 221 1.83 -3.34 -0.26
CA ALA A 221 0.60 -3.73 -0.93
C ALA A 221 0.85 -4.34 -2.30
N MET A 222 -0.04 -5.26 -2.69
CA MET A 222 0.03 -5.94 -3.98
C MET A 222 -1.37 -6.01 -4.61
N TRP A 223 -1.44 -5.88 -5.93
CA TRP A 223 -2.67 -6.01 -6.71
C TRP A 223 -2.44 -6.93 -7.90
N GLN A 224 -3.50 -7.62 -8.33
CA GLN A 224 -3.53 -8.43 -9.56
C GLN A 224 -3.99 -7.63 -10.79
N VAL A 225 -3.77 -6.32 -10.75
CA VAL A 225 -4.06 -5.36 -11.83
C VAL A 225 -2.91 -4.36 -11.95
N GLU A 226 -2.75 -3.75 -13.12
CA GLU A 226 -1.91 -2.56 -13.27
C GLU A 226 -2.71 -1.37 -12.74
N LEU A 227 -2.21 -0.71 -11.68
CA LEU A 227 -2.73 0.57 -11.23
C LEU A 227 -2.28 1.66 -12.19
N ASP A 228 -3.13 2.66 -12.41
CA ASP A 228 -2.77 3.84 -13.20
C ASP A 228 -1.93 4.85 -12.41
N GLU A 229 -1.41 5.86 -13.10
CA GLU A 229 -0.51 6.85 -12.50
C GLU A 229 -1.20 7.68 -11.41
N ASP A 230 -2.50 7.98 -11.54
CA ASP A 230 -3.24 8.75 -10.54
C ASP A 230 -3.44 7.92 -9.27
N GLN A 231 -3.74 6.62 -9.40
CA GLN A 231 -3.81 5.69 -8.28
C GLN A 231 -2.46 5.54 -7.57
N ILE A 232 -1.37 5.39 -8.33
CA ILE A 232 -0.01 5.27 -7.78
C ILE A 232 0.40 6.56 -7.07
N LYS A 233 0.02 7.72 -7.62
CA LYS A 233 0.25 9.02 -6.97
C LYS A 233 -0.53 9.16 -5.68
N ALA A 234 -1.79 8.70 -5.65
CA ALA A 234 -2.62 8.72 -4.46
C ALA A 234 -2.01 7.89 -3.32
N LEU A 235 -1.49 6.69 -3.60
CA LEU A 235 -0.78 5.85 -2.62
C LEU A 235 0.46 6.56 -2.06
N ALA A 236 1.23 7.24 -2.94
CA ALA A 236 2.40 8.01 -2.52
C ALA A 236 2.07 9.29 -1.73
N ASP A 237 0.81 9.74 -1.78
CA ASP A 237 0.28 10.88 -1.03
C ASP A 237 -0.45 10.44 0.26
N GLY A 238 -0.45 9.15 0.58
CA GLY A 238 -0.97 8.62 1.83
C GLY A 238 -2.39 8.04 1.77
N VAL A 239 -2.96 7.84 0.58
CA VAL A 239 -4.21 7.06 0.46
C VAL A 239 -3.93 5.60 0.80
N SER A 240 -4.78 4.96 1.63
CA SER A 240 -4.58 3.56 1.99
C SER A 240 -4.65 2.65 0.76
N PRO A 241 -3.83 1.59 0.71
CA PRO A 241 -3.95 0.54 -0.30
C PRO A 241 -5.31 -0.15 -0.38
N THR A 242 -6.12 -0.08 0.69
CA THR A 242 -7.50 -0.59 0.72
C THR A 242 -8.53 0.43 0.23
N GLY A 243 -8.10 1.61 -0.22
CA GLY A 243 -8.96 2.73 -0.56
C GLY A 243 -9.58 3.43 0.65
N ARG A 244 -9.27 2.97 1.88
CA ARG A 244 -9.63 3.64 3.12
C ARG A 244 -8.89 4.99 3.21
N ASN A 245 -9.58 6.00 3.69
CA ASN A 245 -9.05 7.32 3.98
C ASN A 245 -9.48 7.69 5.40
N ASP A 246 -8.70 8.53 6.08
CA ASP A 246 -9.14 9.14 7.34
C ASP A 246 -10.04 10.36 7.07
N GLU A 247 -10.85 10.30 5.99
CA GLU A 247 -11.89 11.29 5.82
C GLU A 247 -12.94 11.06 6.92
N ASP A 248 -13.43 12.16 7.43
CA ASP A 248 -14.43 12.28 8.49
C ASP A 248 -15.33 13.41 7.97
N ASP A 249 -16.16 13.06 6.98
CA ASP A 249 -16.95 13.99 6.18
C ASP A 249 -18.05 14.66 7.02
N ASP A 250 -18.49 14.01 8.10
CA ASP A 250 -19.48 14.51 9.04
C ASP A 250 -18.88 15.21 10.29
N GLU A 251 -17.54 15.17 10.42
CA GLU A 251 -16.70 15.80 11.46
C GLU A 251 -17.03 15.30 12.88
N ASP A 252 -17.41 14.04 13.03
CA ASP A 252 -17.79 13.45 14.31
C ASP A 252 -16.63 12.76 15.06
N GLY A 253 -15.47 12.62 14.40
CA GLY A 253 -14.26 12.01 14.94
C GLY A 253 -14.08 10.53 14.58
N LEU A 254 -15.04 9.92 13.90
CA LEU A 254 -14.94 8.60 13.28
C LEU A 254 -14.57 8.76 11.80
N PRO A 255 -13.66 7.94 11.27
CA PRO A 255 -13.43 7.95 9.83
C PRO A 255 -14.61 7.33 9.07
N ASP A 256 -14.93 7.89 7.90
CA ASP A 256 -16.00 7.45 7.01
C ASP A 256 -15.95 5.94 6.74
N TYR A 257 -14.75 5.38 6.54
CA TYR A 257 -14.59 3.95 6.26
C TYR A 257 -15.02 3.06 7.44
N TYR A 258 -14.82 3.53 8.67
CA TYR A 258 -15.19 2.81 9.88
C TYR A 258 -16.71 2.76 9.98
N GLU A 259 -17.35 3.89 9.70
CA GLU A 259 -18.80 4.02 9.74
C GLU A 259 -19.49 3.22 8.63
N GLU A 260 -19.08 3.40 7.37
CA GLU A 260 -19.63 2.68 6.23
C GLU A 260 -19.51 1.16 6.40
N LYS A 261 -18.43 0.67 7.04
CA LYS A 261 -18.23 -0.76 7.30
C LYS A 261 -19.24 -1.33 8.30
N LEU A 262 -19.58 -0.58 9.34
CA LEU A 262 -20.42 -1.06 10.44
C LEU A 262 -21.90 -0.84 10.17
N VAL A 263 -22.26 0.31 9.58
CA VAL A 263 -23.66 0.76 9.45
C VAL A 263 -24.03 1.24 8.03
N ASP A 264 -23.11 1.19 7.06
CA ASP A 264 -23.36 1.51 5.63
C ASP A 264 -23.89 2.95 5.42
N ASN A 265 -23.50 3.87 6.31
CA ASN A 265 -23.74 5.32 6.25
C ASN A 265 -22.83 6.06 7.25
N LEU A 266 -22.82 7.40 7.18
CA LEU A 266 -22.03 8.31 8.03
C LEU A 266 -22.87 9.02 9.11
N ASP A 267 -24.10 8.55 9.38
CA ASP A 267 -25.05 9.27 10.27
C ASP A 267 -25.43 8.45 11.51
N ASP A 268 -25.22 7.12 11.46
CA ASP A 268 -25.72 6.19 12.47
C ASP A 268 -24.74 5.99 13.64
N LEU A 269 -23.43 5.99 13.38
CA LEU A 269 -22.43 6.05 14.44
C LEU A 269 -22.22 7.51 14.82
N ASN A 270 -21.73 7.72 16.04
CA ASN A 270 -21.54 9.06 16.57
C ASN A 270 -20.33 9.08 17.49
N GLY A 271 -19.20 9.59 17.01
CA GLY A 271 -17.96 9.72 17.78
C GLY A 271 -18.06 10.64 19.01
N ASN A 272 -19.12 11.45 19.10
CA ASN A 272 -19.34 12.47 20.13
C ASN A 272 -20.56 12.21 21.05
N GLY A 273 -21.24 11.08 20.89
CA GLY A 273 -22.51 10.78 21.55
C GLY A 273 -22.31 10.21 22.94
N ALA A 274 -23.19 10.57 23.87
CA ALA A 274 -23.21 10.03 25.23
C ALA A 274 -24.62 9.60 25.63
N GLY A 275 -25.36 9.00 24.69
CA GLY A 275 -26.64 8.35 24.93
C GLY A 275 -26.44 6.98 25.58
N PRO A 276 -27.46 6.41 26.23
CA PRO A 276 -27.33 5.11 26.92
C PRO A 276 -27.28 3.89 25.99
N GLY A 277 -27.17 4.11 24.67
CA GLY A 277 -27.38 3.09 23.63
C GLY A 277 -28.69 2.30 23.76
N PRO A 278 -28.92 1.29 22.91
CA PRO A 278 -28.33 1.13 21.59
C PRO A 278 -29.06 1.97 20.52
N GLY A 279 -28.40 2.24 19.40
CA GLY A 279 -29.01 2.70 18.15
C GLY A 279 -28.38 3.95 17.53
N ALA A 280 -28.84 4.29 16.33
CA ALA A 280 -28.32 5.40 15.55
C ALA A 280 -28.24 6.73 16.33
N GLY A 281 -27.07 7.39 16.28
CA GLY A 281 -26.82 8.69 16.88
C GLY A 281 -26.69 8.70 18.40
N THR A 282 -26.66 7.54 19.07
CA THR A 282 -26.47 7.48 20.54
C THR A 282 -25.02 7.66 20.98
N GLY A 283 -24.05 7.37 20.11
CA GLY A 283 -22.63 7.26 20.46
C GLY A 283 -22.30 6.03 21.29
N ASP A 284 -23.13 5.00 21.19
CA ASP A 284 -23.05 3.69 21.85
C ASP A 284 -24.02 2.81 21.05
N PHE A 285 -23.65 2.55 19.78
CA PHE A 285 -24.57 2.00 18.79
C PHE A 285 -25.05 0.59 19.18
N ASP A 286 -24.17 -0.21 19.80
CA ASP A 286 -24.44 -1.59 20.18
C ASP A 286 -24.99 -1.76 21.62
N GLY A 287 -24.87 -0.71 22.45
CA GLY A 287 -25.41 -0.67 23.82
C GLY A 287 -24.55 -1.39 24.85
N ASP A 288 -23.25 -1.59 24.59
CA ASP A 288 -22.33 -2.25 25.51
C ASP A 288 -21.72 -1.31 26.57
N GLY A 289 -21.88 0.01 26.35
CA GLY A 289 -21.45 1.07 27.26
C GLY A 289 -20.06 1.64 26.98
N LEU A 290 -19.39 1.23 25.90
CA LEU A 290 -18.31 1.96 25.25
C LEU A 290 -18.88 2.93 24.22
N THR A 291 -18.15 4.00 23.92
CA THR A 291 -18.57 4.90 22.84
C THR A 291 -18.07 4.40 21.50
N ASP A 292 -18.79 4.70 20.43
CA ASP A 292 -18.38 4.36 19.05
C ASP A 292 -16.93 4.85 18.77
N LEU A 293 -16.54 5.99 19.35
CA LEU A 293 -15.17 6.52 19.28
C LEU A 293 -14.16 5.72 20.12
N ASP A 294 -14.52 5.32 21.35
CA ASP A 294 -13.65 4.46 22.17
C ASP A 294 -13.43 3.11 21.48
N GLU A 295 -14.46 2.53 20.87
CA GLU A 295 -14.36 1.30 20.08
C GLU A 295 -13.43 1.48 18.87
N TYR A 296 -13.57 2.59 18.13
CA TYR A 296 -12.66 2.90 17.04
C TYR A 296 -11.20 3.06 17.52
N GLU A 297 -10.96 3.76 18.63
CA GLU A 297 -9.62 3.92 19.18
C GLU A 297 -9.04 2.58 19.70
N GLU A 298 -9.87 1.66 20.21
CA GLU A 298 -9.43 0.30 20.54
C GLU A 298 -8.96 -0.46 19.30
N THR A 299 -9.60 -0.27 18.12
CA THR A 299 -9.16 -0.92 16.87
C THR A 299 -7.77 -0.49 16.38
N LYS A 300 -7.21 0.60 16.91
CA LYS A 300 -5.84 1.05 16.59
C LYS A 300 -4.76 0.43 17.48
N THR A 301 -5.13 -0.29 18.53
CA THR A 301 -4.19 -0.71 19.59
C THR A 301 -3.99 -2.22 19.72
N ASP A 302 -4.62 -3.02 18.86
CA ASP A 302 -4.57 -4.48 18.83
C ASP A 302 -3.72 -5.03 17.67
#